data_AF-A0A2I1CRW3-F1
#
_entry.id   AF-A0A2I1CRW3-F1
#
_cell.length_a   1.000
_cell.length_b   1.000
_cell.length_c   1.000
_cell.angle_alpha   90.00
_cell.angle_beta   90.00
_cell.angle_gamma   90.00
#
_symmetry.space_group_name_H-M   'P 1'
#
loop_
_entity.id
_entity.type
_entity.pdbx_description
1 polymer ?
#
loop_
_entity_poly.entity_id
_entity_poly.type
_entity_poly.pdbx_seq_one_letter_code
_entity_poly.pdbx_strand_id
1 'polypeptide(L)' 'MKLLYTTVAMLCLISTGLAAKPAPNSLEGTQNCCHTVKKGKGHRLCADGTAGTPYCGKGPCNALGCACKGGCRKK' A
#
# COMPACT_ATOMS: atom_id res chain seq x y z
N MET A 1 -5.90 -36.72 25.16
CA MET A 1 -6.86 -35.59 25.10
C MET A 1 -6.31 -34.30 25.74
N LYS A 2 -5.86 -34.30 27.01
CA LYS A 2 -5.38 -33.08 27.71
C LYS A 2 -4.08 -32.46 27.18
N LEU A 3 -3.13 -33.28 26.70
CA LEU A 3 -1.82 -32.82 26.17
C LEU A 3 -1.91 -32.15 24.77
N LEU A 4 -2.90 -32.54 23.97
CA LEU A 4 -3.11 -31.95 22.65
C LEU A 4 -3.73 -30.56 22.76
N TYR A 5 -4.58 -30.35 23.76
CA TYR A 5 -5.21 -29.05 24.01
C TYR A 5 -4.20 -27.99 24.46
N THR A 6 -3.27 -28.37 25.35
CA THR A 6 -2.25 -27.43 25.85
C THR A 6 -1.24 -27.04 24.77
N THR A 7 -0.84 -27.96 23.90
CA THR A 7 0.09 -27.66 22.80
C THR A 7 -0.55 -26.78 21.72
N VAL A 8 -1.80 -27.06 21.33
CA VAL A 8 -2.55 -26.23 20.38
C VAL A 8 -2.81 -24.82 20.95
N ALA A 9 -3.15 -24.70 22.24
CA ALA A 9 -3.37 -23.40 22.88
C ALA A 9 -2.09 -22.52 22.89
N MET A 10 -0.92 -23.12 23.10
CA MET A 10 0.35 -22.38 23.11
C MET A 10 0.80 -21.93 21.70
N LEU A 11 0.51 -22.73 20.66
CA LEU A 11 0.80 -22.36 19.26
C LEU A 11 -0.01 -21.14 18.78
N CYS A 12 -1.24 -20.95 19.28
CA CYS A 12 -2.07 -19.79 18.92
C CYS A 12 -1.54 -18.46 19.46
N LEU A 13 -0.74 -18.47 20.54
CA LEU A 13 -0.23 -17.24 21.17
C LEU A 13 0.96 -16.62 20.45
N ILE A 14 1.60 -17.34 19.52
CA ILE A 14 2.80 -16.87 18.80
C ILE A 14 2.42 -16.09 17.52
N SER A 15 1.13 -16.03 17.17
CA SER A 15 0.66 -15.52 15.87
C SER A 15 0.36 -14.01 15.84
N THR A 16 0.56 -13.26 16.92
CA THR A 16 0.42 -11.79 16.89
C THR A 16 1.65 -11.14 16.27
N GLY A 17 1.83 -11.33 14.96
CA GLY A 17 2.76 -10.56 14.17
C GLY A 17 2.49 -9.07 14.36
N LEU A 18 3.51 -8.33 14.81
CA LEU A 18 3.53 -6.88 14.86
C LEU A 18 3.17 -6.33 13.47
N ALA A 19 1.93 -5.83 13.32
CA ALA A 19 1.63 -4.87 12.27
C ALA A 19 2.34 -3.56 12.65
N ALA A 20 3.64 -3.50 12.37
CA ALA A 20 4.44 -2.30 12.57
C ALA A 20 3.87 -1.21 11.66
N LYS A 21 3.13 -0.28 12.25
CA LYS A 21 2.72 0.96 11.59
C LYS A 21 4.00 1.65 11.10
N PRO A 22 4.11 2.05 9.82
CA PRO A 22 5.35 2.63 9.32
C PRO A 22 5.73 3.84 10.16
N ALA A 23 7.00 3.90 10.56
CA ALA A 23 7.53 4.99 11.37
C ALA A 23 7.27 6.33 10.66
N PRO A 24 6.91 7.40 11.39
CA PRO A 24 6.58 8.71 10.81
C PRO A 24 7.70 9.36 9.98
N ASN A 25 8.93 8.82 10.06
CA ASN A 25 10.10 9.25 9.30
C ASN A 25 10.69 8.13 8.42
N SER A 26 9.90 7.09 8.09
CA SER A 26 10.30 6.13 7.05
C SER A 26 10.45 6.89 5.74
N LEU A 27 11.44 6.53 4.92
CA LEU A 27 11.71 7.11 3.60
C LEU A 27 10.47 7.04 2.67
N GLU A 28 9.48 6.21 3.02
CA GLU A 28 8.16 6.14 2.39
C GLU A 28 7.27 7.37 2.65
N GLY A 29 7.41 8.05 3.79
CA GLY A 29 6.62 9.24 4.15
C GLY A 29 7.06 10.54 3.45
N THR A 30 8.26 10.56 2.88
CA THR A 30 8.80 11.71 2.12
C THR A 30 8.73 11.52 0.61
N GLN A 31 8.20 10.38 0.14
CA GLN A 31 8.12 10.09 -1.29
C GLN A 31 6.86 10.68 -1.94
N ASN A 32 7.04 11.28 -3.12
CA ASN A 32 5.91 11.71 -3.95
C ASN A 32 5.11 10.48 -4.42
N CYS A 33 3.86 10.39 -3.96
CA CYS A 33 2.93 9.34 -4.34
C CYS A 33 2.01 9.81 -5.49
N CYS A 34 1.75 8.91 -6.43
CA CYS A 34 1.01 9.21 -7.65
C CYS A 34 -0.41 8.64 -7.58
N HIS A 35 -1.21 9.10 -6.62
CA HIS A 35 -2.58 8.60 -6.46
C HIS A 35 -3.50 9.07 -7.59
N THR A 36 -4.49 8.24 -7.88
CA THR A 36 -5.59 8.57 -8.79
C THR A 36 -6.59 9.48 -8.09
N VAL A 37 -7.19 10.42 -8.82
CA VAL A 37 -8.38 11.10 -8.35
C VAL A 37 -9.61 10.23 -8.62
N LYS A 38 -10.46 10.03 -7.60
CA LYS A 38 -11.77 9.41 -7.81
C LYS A 38 -12.67 10.43 -8.50
N LYS A 39 -13.09 10.14 -9.73
CA LYS A 39 -14.21 10.84 -10.37
C LYS A 39 -15.44 9.94 -10.25
N GLY A 40 -16.63 10.54 -10.24
CA GLY A 40 -17.90 9.83 -10.07
C GLY A 40 -18.04 8.62 -11.01
N LYS A 41 -18.86 7.63 -10.62
CA LYS A 41 -19.00 6.30 -11.24
C LYS A 41 -17.80 5.34 -11.09
N GLY A 42 -16.89 5.59 -10.14
CA GLY A 42 -15.81 4.64 -9.81
C GLY A 42 -14.61 4.69 -10.76
N HIS A 43 -14.57 5.64 -11.69
CA HIS A 43 -13.43 5.83 -12.58
C HIS A 43 -12.28 6.51 -11.81
N ARG A 44 -11.14 5.83 -11.76
CA ARG A 44 -9.89 6.38 -11.23
C ARG A 44 -9.14 7.04 -12.37
N LEU A 45 -9.01 8.37 -12.31
CA LEU A 45 -8.29 9.14 -13.34
C LEU A 45 -7.01 9.74 -12.77
N CYS A 46 -6.06 9.99 -13.65
CA CYS A 46 -4.89 10.79 -13.38
C CYS A 46 -5.16 12.27 -13.60
N ALA A 47 -4.27 13.13 -13.08
CA ALA A 47 -4.45 14.58 -13.20
C ALA A 47 -4.52 15.04 -14.66
N ASP A 48 -3.81 14.34 -15.55
CA ASP A 48 -3.81 14.52 -17.01
C ASP A 48 -5.08 14.01 -17.72
N GLY A 49 -6.04 13.41 -16.98
CA GLY A 49 -7.28 12.89 -17.53
C GLY A 49 -7.21 11.46 -18.05
N THR A 50 -6.03 10.82 -18.02
CA THR A 50 -5.87 9.41 -18.40
C THR A 50 -6.41 8.46 -17.33
N ALA A 51 -6.69 7.20 -17.70
CA ALA A 51 -7.10 6.18 -16.74
C ALA A 51 -5.94 5.81 -15.80
N GLY A 52 -6.20 5.83 -14.49
CA GLY A 52 -5.23 5.46 -13.45
C GLY A 52 -5.41 4.00 -13.04
N THR A 53 -4.48 3.14 -13.44
CA THR A 53 -4.47 1.71 -13.11
C THR A 53 -3.08 1.25 -12.68
N PRO A 54 -2.83 0.90 -11.40
CA PRO A 54 -3.54 1.28 -10.17
C PRO A 54 -3.15 2.68 -9.63
N TYR A 55 -2.11 3.29 -10.21
CA TYR A 55 -1.56 4.61 -9.86
C TYR A 55 -1.28 5.44 -11.11
N CYS A 56 -0.90 6.69 -10.92
CA CYS A 56 -0.62 7.68 -11.95
C CYS A 56 0.88 7.91 -12.17
N GLY A 57 1.71 6.88 -11.96
CA GLY A 57 3.14 6.94 -12.29
C GLY A 57 3.35 7.01 -13.81
N LYS A 58 4.42 7.70 -14.24
CA LYS A 58 4.88 7.59 -15.63
C LYS A 58 5.50 6.23 -15.91
N GLY A 59 6.19 5.65 -14.92
CA GLY A 59 6.76 4.32 -14.94
C GLY A 59 6.47 3.53 -13.66
N PRO A 60 7.18 2.41 -13.43
CA PRO A 60 6.99 1.55 -12.27
C PRO A 60 7.10 2.30 -10.94
N CYS A 61 6.23 1.99 -9.99
CA CYS A 61 6.21 2.52 -8.64
C CYS A 61 6.44 1.40 -7.61
N ASN A 62 6.67 1.76 -6.35
CA ASN A 62 6.58 0.79 -5.26
C ASN A 62 5.13 0.33 -5.03
N ALA A 63 4.94 -0.65 -4.15
CA ALA A 63 3.63 -1.24 -3.87
C ALA A 63 2.58 -0.25 -3.32
N LEU A 64 3.01 0.89 -2.77
CA LEU A 64 2.15 1.95 -2.25
C LEU A 64 1.79 3.00 -3.31
N GLY A 65 2.39 2.94 -4.50
CA GLY A 65 2.22 3.93 -5.56
C GLY A 65 3.06 5.18 -5.40
N CYS A 66 4.17 5.07 -4.67
CA CYS A 66 5.15 6.12 -4.43
C CYS A 66 6.49 5.79 -5.12
N ALA A 67 7.39 6.78 -5.16
CA ALA A 67 8.68 6.68 -5.86
C ALA A 67 8.59 6.13 -7.29
N CYS A 68 7.56 6.54 -8.03
CA CYS A 68 7.39 6.13 -9.41
C CYS A 68 8.55 6.61 -10.28
N LYS A 69 9.12 5.72 -11.10
CA LYS A 69 10.14 6.08 -12.10
C LYS A 69 9.56 7.13 -13.06
N GLY A 70 10.25 8.26 -13.19
CA GLY A 70 9.78 9.39 -14.00
C GLY A 70 8.69 10.26 -13.33
N GLY A 71 8.35 9.97 -12.07
CA GLY A 71 7.39 10.72 -11.26
C GLY A 71 5.94 10.49 -11.68
N CYS A 72 5.07 11.42 -11.30
CA CYS A 72 3.64 11.35 -11.57
C CYS A 72 3.26 11.99 -12.90
N ARG A 73 2.19 11.47 -13.50
CA ARG A 73 1.48 12.08 -14.62
C ARG A 73 0.76 13.34 -14.11
N LYS A 74 1.06 14.48 -14.71
CA LYS A 74 0.49 15.79 -14.40
C LYS A 74 -0.06 16.38 -15.70
N LYS A 75 -1.04 17.28 -15.58
CA LYS A 75 -1.45 18.15 -16.70
C LYS A 75 -0.29 19.03 -17.14
#